data_AF-A0A4P6MMD1-F1
#
_entry.id   AF-A0A4P6MMD1-F1
#
_cell.length_a   1.000
_cell.length_b   1.000
_cell.length_c   1.000
_cell.angle_alpha   90.00
_cell.angle_beta   90.00
_cell.angle_gamma   90.00
#
_symmetry.space_group_name_H-M   'P 1'
#
loop_
_entity.id
_entity.type
_entity.pdbx_description
1 polymer ?
#
loop_
_entity_poly.entity_id
_entity_poly.type
_entity_poly.pdbx_seq_one_letter_code
_entity_poly.pdbx_strand_id
1 'polypeptide(L)'
;MQTVSLSFFRFGAPLARAWALGMMGAARFSLPRVPDIGFWKLCGSGTGEGFTPVPNTGVYAILATWPDLATARARVSDTRIWNRYRHRAEEDWTVFLTPTSARGEWSGVAPFEVSEDEPKGPLAALTRATVKPRVAWKFWGQVPDISAVIGADPNVIFKIGIGEVPLLHQVTFSIWPGARQMADFARDPAGPHARAIQAVREEGWFREELYARFAVTGDMGTWGGKSPLRHLERPQ
;
A
#
# COMPACT_ATOMS: atom_id res chain seq x y z
N MET A 1 -17.85 8.69 6.39
CA MET A 1 -16.53 8.34 6.96
C MET A 1 -15.56 8.22 5.81
N GLN A 2 -14.41 8.88 5.89
CA GLN A 2 -13.42 8.85 4.81
C GLN A 2 -13.06 7.41 4.45
N THR A 3 -13.03 7.10 3.15
CA THR A 3 -12.60 5.81 2.63
C THR A 3 -11.34 5.97 1.81
N VAL A 4 -10.37 5.08 2.01
CA VAL A 4 -9.15 4.98 1.21
C VAL A 4 -9.29 3.78 0.27
N SER A 5 -9.13 4.00 -1.02
CA SER A 5 -8.98 2.91 -1.99
C SER A 5 -7.50 2.70 -2.29
N LEU A 6 -7.08 1.43 -2.31
CA LEU A 6 -5.78 1.04 -2.84
C LEU A 6 -5.99 0.04 -3.97
N SER A 7 -5.82 0.52 -5.20
CA SER A 7 -5.97 -0.26 -6.44
C SER A 7 -4.62 -0.74 -6.93
N PHE A 8 -4.49 -2.04 -7.19
CA PHE A 8 -3.33 -2.70 -7.78
C PHE A 8 -3.65 -3.17 -9.19
N PHE A 9 -2.70 -3.03 -10.10
CA PHE A 9 -2.80 -3.43 -11.49
C PHE A 9 -1.58 -4.24 -11.88
N ARG A 10 -1.81 -5.45 -12.42
CA ARG A 10 -0.76 -6.36 -12.89
C ARG A 10 -0.69 -6.36 -14.42
N PHE A 11 0.49 -6.15 -14.96
CA PHE A 11 0.78 -6.05 -16.39
C PHE A 11 1.82 -7.11 -16.79
N GLY A 12 1.45 -8.11 -17.58
CA GLY A 12 2.40 -9.11 -18.08
C GLY A 12 3.08 -8.69 -19.37
N ALA A 13 2.33 -8.17 -20.35
CA ALA A 13 2.89 -7.75 -21.65
C ALA A 13 3.88 -6.57 -21.54
N PRO A 14 5.07 -6.61 -22.20
CA PRO A 14 6.08 -5.54 -22.12
C PRO A 14 5.56 -4.15 -22.54
N LEU A 15 4.73 -4.09 -23.58
CA LEU A 15 4.11 -2.83 -24.03
C LEU A 15 3.13 -2.26 -22.99
N ALA A 16 2.43 -3.13 -22.25
CA ALA A 16 1.53 -2.72 -21.18
C ALA A 16 2.31 -2.21 -19.96
N ARG A 17 3.46 -2.83 -19.63
CA ARG A 17 4.39 -2.35 -18.60
C ARG A 17 4.99 -0.99 -18.94
N ALA A 18 5.47 -0.81 -20.18
CA ALA A 18 5.99 0.47 -20.65
C ALA A 18 4.91 1.57 -20.62
N TRP A 19 3.67 1.23 -21.00
CA TRP A 19 2.53 2.11 -20.86
C TRP A 19 2.27 2.51 -19.40
N ALA A 20 2.25 1.54 -18.47
CA ALA A 20 2.03 1.78 -17.05
C ALA A 20 3.13 2.66 -16.44
N LEU A 21 4.39 2.46 -16.83
CA LEU A 21 5.49 3.34 -16.48
C LEU A 21 5.24 4.78 -16.96
N GLY A 22 4.81 4.98 -18.20
CA GLY A 22 4.44 6.30 -18.73
C GLY A 22 3.28 6.94 -17.95
N MET A 23 2.33 6.14 -17.46
CA MET A 23 1.22 6.63 -16.65
C MET A 23 1.65 7.15 -15.27
N MET A 24 2.82 6.78 -14.74
CA MET A 24 3.37 7.38 -13.51
C MET A 24 3.58 8.91 -13.62
N GLY A 25 3.77 9.42 -14.84
CA GLY A 25 3.75 10.85 -15.15
C GLY A 25 2.39 11.31 -15.66
N ALA A 26 1.84 10.65 -16.69
CA ALA A 26 0.65 11.13 -17.39
C ALA A 26 -0.64 11.12 -16.54
N ALA A 27 -0.80 10.15 -15.62
CA ALA A 27 -1.99 10.08 -14.76
C ALA A 27 -2.06 11.26 -13.79
N ARG A 28 -0.94 11.93 -13.48
CA ARG A 28 -0.89 13.12 -12.60
C ARG A 28 -1.69 14.29 -13.15
N PHE A 29 -1.94 14.34 -14.47
CA PHE A 29 -2.81 15.34 -15.07
C PHE A 29 -4.30 14.94 -14.94
N SER A 30 -4.61 13.65 -14.89
CA SER A 30 -6.01 13.19 -14.86
C SER A 30 -6.55 13.03 -13.44
N LEU A 31 -5.73 12.55 -12.50
CA LEU A 31 -6.16 12.24 -11.14
C LEU A 31 -6.73 13.44 -10.38
N PRO A 32 -6.10 14.63 -10.35
CA PRO A 32 -6.68 15.80 -9.67
C PRO A 32 -8.03 16.27 -10.21
N ARG A 33 -8.44 15.80 -11.39
CA ARG A 33 -9.71 16.16 -12.05
C ARG A 33 -10.82 15.14 -11.80
N VAL A 34 -10.52 14.06 -11.08
CA VAL A 34 -11.53 13.07 -10.71
C VAL A 34 -12.42 13.69 -9.63
N PRO A 35 -13.75 13.73 -9.82
CA PRO A 35 -14.62 14.30 -8.81
C PRO A 35 -14.48 13.54 -7.48
N ASP A 36 -14.57 14.28 -6.38
CA ASP A 36 -14.50 13.78 -4.99
C ASP A 36 -13.17 13.14 -4.56
N ILE A 37 -12.16 13.12 -5.43
CA ILE A 37 -10.86 12.60 -5.05
C ILE A 37 -10.19 13.56 -4.05
N GLY A 38 -9.76 13.03 -2.93
CA GLY A 38 -8.96 13.76 -1.96
C GLY A 38 -7.47 13.61 -2.24
N PHE A 39 -6.75 13.06 -1.26
CA PHE A 39 -5.35 12.72 -1.40
C PHE A 39 -5.17 11.52 -2.33
N TRP A 40 -4.18 11.56 -3.21
CA TRP A 40 -3.91 10.46 -4.13
C TRP A 40 -2.41 10.28 -4.39
N LYS A 41 -2.03 9.04 -4.70
CA LYS A 41 -0.65 8.65 -5.01
C LYS A 41 -0.60 7.60 -6.11
N LEU A 42 0.37 7.78 -7.00
CA LEU A 42 0.76 6.81 -8.02
C LEU A 42 2.01 6.10 -7.52
N CYS A 43 1.99 4.78 -7.47
CA CYS A 43 3.10 3.99 -6.97
C CYS A 43 3.48 2.90 -7.98
N GLY A 44 4.78 2.69 -8.20
CA GLY A 44 5.30 1.43 -8.72
C GLY A 44 5.47 0.44 -7.57
N SER A 45 5.91 -0.79 -7.86
CA SER A 45 6.28 -1.78 -6.83
C SER A 45 7.73 -2.23 -6.98
N GLY A 46 8.28 -2.83 -5.93
CA GLY A 46 9.57 -3.55 -5.99
C GLY A 46 9.37 -5.03 -6.31
N THR A 47 10.42 -5.73 -6.73
CA THR A 47 10.37 -7.19 -6.89
C THR A 47 10.41 -7.90 -5.53
N GLY A 48 9.88 -9.12 -5.48
CA GLY A 48 9.64 -9.84 -4.21
C GLY A 48 8.59 -9.14 -3.36
N GLU A 49 8.85 -9.00 -2.06
CA GLU A 49 7.97 -8.31 -1.11
C GLU A 49 7.97 -6.77 -1.25
N GLY A 50 8.65 -6.23 -2.25
CA GLY A 50 8.76 -4.78 -2.50
C GLY A 50 9.79 -4.05 -1.63
N PHE A 51 10.68 -4.80 -0.97
CA PHE A 51 11.79 -4.29 -0.18
C PHE A 51 13.13 -4.37 -0.91
N THR A 52 13.18 -4.97 -2.10
CA THR A 52 14.42 -4.99 -2.88
C THR A 52 14.60 -3.69 -3.66
N PRO A 53 15.85 -3.26 -3.92
CA PRO A 53 16.12 -2.08 -4.74
C PRO A 53 15.76 -2.28 -6.23
N VAL A 54 15.29 -3.46 -6.62
CA VAL A 54 14.98 -3.81 -8.01
C VAL A 54 13.52 -3.47 -8.30
N PRO A 55 13.24 -2.54 -9.22
CA PRO A 55 11.87 -2.18 -9.58
C PRO A 55 11.12 -3.35 -10.22
N ASN A 56 9.89 -3.59 -9.77
CA ASN A 56 8.93 -4.44 -10.47
C ASN A 56 8.11 -3.60 -11.45
N THR A 57 8.40 -3.76 -12.74
CA THR A 57 7.69 -3.06 -13.82
C THR A 57 6.35 -3.70 -14.18
N GLY A 58 5.99 -4.80 -13.52
CA GLY A 58 4.76 -5.54 -13.77
C GLY A 58 3.60 -5.14 -12.86
N VAL A 59 3.83 -4.36 -11.79
CA VAL A 59 2.76 -4.01 -10.84
C VAL A 59 2.84 -2.53 -10.45
N TYR A 60 1.71 -1.85 -10.62
CA TYR A 60 1.52 -0.45 -10.25
C TYR A 60 0.27 -0.30 -9.39
N ALA A 61 0.23 0.74 -8.56
CA ALA A 61 -0.86 1.01 -7.67
C ALA A 61 -1.32 2.49 -7.70
N ILE A 62 -2.61 2.67 -7.43
CA ILE A 62 -3.23 3.98 -7.19
C ILE A 62 -3.82 3.96 -5.79
N LEU A 63 -3.33 4.85 -4.93
CA LEU A 63 -3.96 5.16 -3.65
C LEU A 63 -4.79 6.43 -3.82
N ALA A 64 -6.00 6.45 -3.27
CA ALA A 64 -6.86 7.63 -3.28
C ALA A 64 -7.75 7.66 -2.03
N THR A 65 -8.04 8.86 -1.52
CA THR A 65 -9.04 9.07 -0.45
C THR A 65 -10.34 9.63 -1.04
N TRP A 66 -11.45 9.27 -0.39
CA TRP A 66 -12.82 9.57 -0.82
C TRP A 66 -13.68 9.94 0.40
N PRO A 67 -14.77 10.69 0.23
CA PRO A 67 -15.67 11.07 1.32
C PRO A 67 -16.32 9.87 2.04
N ASP A 68 -16.62 8.81 1.29
CA ASP A 68 -17.29 7.61 1.76
C ASP A 68 -17.08 6.41 0.81
N LEU A 69 -17.51 5.22 1.25
CA LEU A 69 -17.33 3.95 0.55
C LEU A 69 -18.13 3.87 -0.75
N ALA A 70 -19.34 4.43 -0.79
CA ALA A 70 -20.18 4.41 -1.99
C ALA A 70 -19.55 5.26 -3.09
N THR A 71 -19.07 6.46 -2.73
CA THR A 71 -18.30 7.35 -3.61
C THR A 71 -17.02 6.66 -4.08
N ALA A 72 -16.25 6.03 -3.18
CA ALA A 72 -15.04 5.29 -3.54
C ALA A 72 -15.31 4.19 -4.59
N ARG A 73 -16.35 3.37 -4.37
CA ARG A 73 -16.72 2.28 -5.29
C ARG A 73 -17.15 2.81 -6.66
N ALA A 74 -18.00 3.85 -6.69
CA ALA A 74 -18.45 4.46 -7.94
C ALA A 74 -17.28 5.07 -8.72
N ARG A 75 -16.41 5.85 -8.05
CA ARG A 75 -15.27 6.51 -8.70
C ARG A 75 -14.23 5.50 -9.19
N VAL A 76 -13.89 4.48 -8.41
CA VAL A 76 -12.98 3.41 -8.84
C VAL A 76 -13.55 2.60 -10.03
N SER A 77 -14.86 2.41 -10.11
CA SER A 77 -15.51 1.62 -11.17
C SER A 77 -15.69 2.41 -12.47
N ASP A 78 -16.11 3.67 -12.37
CA ASP A 78 -16.64 4.38 -13.54
C ASP A 78 -15.63 5.40 -14.11
N THR A 79 -14.62 5.79 -13.33
CA THR A 79 -13.68 6.83 -13.77
C THR A 79 -12.76 6.33 -14.86
N ARG A 80 -12.63 7.13 -15.93
CA ARG A 80 -11.81 6.85 -17.12
C ARG A 80 -10.37 6.42 -16.78
N ILE A 81 -9.73 7.01 -15.77
CA ILE A 81 -8.34 6.67 -15.45
C ILE A 81 -8.22 5.24 -14.92
N TRP A 82 -9.07 4.80 -13.99
CA TRP A 82 -9.11 3.40 -13.53
C TRP A 82 -9.44 2.44 -14.69
N ASN A 83 -10.40 2.79 -15.54
CA ASN A 83 -10.75 1.98 -16.71
C ASN A 83 -9.59 1.83 -17.72
N ARG A 84 -8.75 2.86 -17.90
CA ARG A 84 -7.55 2.77 -18.74
C ARG A 84 -6.53 1.79 -18.18
N TYR A 85 -6.33 1.78 -16.86
CA TYR A 85 -5.45 0.81 -16.21
C TYR A 85 -6.02 -0.61 -16.36
N ARG A 86 -7.30 -0.83 -16.02
CA ARG A 86 -7.99 -2.12 -16.17
C ARG A 86 -7.89 -2.69 -17.59
N HIS A 87 -8.15 -1.87 -18.61
CA HIS A 87 -8.08 -2.32 -20.01
C HIS A 87 -6.68 -2.84 -20.41
N ARG A 88 -5.62 -2.38 -19.76
CA ARG A 88 -4.24 -2.79 -20.08
C ARG A 88 -3.68 -3.83 -19.11
N ALA A 89 -4.27 -3.95 -17.93
CA ALA A 89 -3.89 -4.92 -16.92
C ALA A 89 -4.42 -6.30 -17.30
N GLU A 90 -3.65 -7.34 -16.96
CA GLU A 90 -4.11 -8.73 -17.01
C GLU A 90 -4.98 -9.06 -15.80
N GLU A 91 -4.81 -8.29 -14.73
CA GLU A 91 -5.56 -8.42 -13.50
C GLU A 91 -5.53 -7.11 -12.70
N ASP A 92 -6.63 -6.79 -12.04
CA ASP A 92 -6.73 -5.67 -11.12
C ASP A 92 -7.48 -6.06 -9.84
N TRP A 93 -7.04 -5.46 -8.73
CA TRP A 93 -7.66 -5.63 -7.43
C TRP A 93 -7.68 -4.30 -6.70
N THR A 94 -8.81 -3.94 -6.10
CA THR A 94 -8.92 -2.77 -5.24
C THR A 94 -9.45 -3.16 -3.88
N VAL A 95 -8.76 -2.74 -2.82
CA VAL A 95 -9.24 -2.83 -1.44
C VAL A 95 -9.71 -1.46 -0.94
N PHE A 96 -10.80 -1.46 -0.18
CA PHE A 96 -11.39 -0.27 0.45
C PHE A 96 -11.19 -0.31 1.95
N LEU A 97 -10.69 0.79 2.48
CA LEU A 97 -10.11 0.88 3.81
C LEU A 97 -10.70 2.09 4.55
N THR A 98 -11.09 1.91 5.81
CA THR A 98 -11.46 3.02 6.69
C THR A 98 -10.33 3.28 7.67
N PRO A 99 -9.75 4.49 7.74
CA PRO A 99 -8.66 4.77 8.68
C PRO A 99 -9.11 4.65 10.14
N THR A 100 -8.36 3.90 10.95
CA THR A 100 -8.61 3.69 12.39
C THR A 100 -7.52 4.28 13.27
N SER A 101 -6.34 4.52 12.69
CA SER A 101 -5.29 5.35 13.28
C SER A 101 -4.38 5.85 12.18
N ALA A 102 -3.88 7.08 12.32
CA ALA A 102 -2.90 7.65 11.40
C ALA A 102 -1.97 8.58 12.17
N ARG A 103 -0.67 8.48 11.91
CA ARG A 103 0.37 9.35 12.47
C ARG A 103 1.40 9.66 11.40
N GLY A 104 1.80 10.93 11.31
CA GLY A 104 2.82 11.39 10.39
C GLY A 104 2.25 11.89 9.08
N GLU A 105 3.11 12.08 8.09
CA GLU A 105 2.80 12.83 6.87
C GLU A 105 3.23 12.07 5.61
N TRP A 106 2.51 12.32 4.54
CA TRP A 106 2.88 11.88 3.20
C TRP A 106 2.86 13.07 2.26
N SER A 107 4.05 13.53 1.86
CA SER A 107 4.22 14.73 1.03
C SER A 107 3.74 16.01 1.71
N GLY A 108 4.06 16.16 2.99
CA GLY A 108 3.84 17.35 3.81
C GLY A 108 2.42 17.50 4.34
N VAL A 109 1.60 16.44 4.23
CA VAL A 109 0.20 16.46 4.69
C VAL A 109 -0.13 15.18 5.45
N ALA A 110 -1.07 15.25 6.39
CA ALA A 110 -1.68 14.09 7.04
C ALA A 110 -2.96 13.71 6.27
N PRO A 111 -2.94 12.69 5.39
CA PRO A 111 -4.01 12.47 4.40
C PRO A 111 -5.21 11.69 4.92
N PHE A 112 -5.10 11.06 6.09
CA PHE A 112 -6.08 10.10 6.59
C PHE A 112 -6.86 10.65 7.78
N GLU A 113 -8.17 10.74 7.62
CA GLU A 113 -9.11 11.12 8.66
C GLU A 113 -9.55 9.86 9.42
N VAL A 114 -9.18 9.79 10.70
CA VAL A 114 -9.44 8.63 11.56
C VAL A 114 -10.92 8.60 11.95
N SER A 115 -11.56 7.44 11.78
CA SER A 115 -12.86 7.16 12.37
C SER A 115 -12.72 6.66 13.81
N GLU A 116 -13.67 7.03 14.67
CA GLU A 116 -13.73 6.59 16.06
C GLU A 116 -14.34 5.18 16.22
N ASP A 117 -14.90 4.62 15.14
CA ASP A 117 -15.53 3.31 15.18
C ASP A 117 -14.53 2.18 15.45
N GLU A 118 -14.90 1.28 16.35
CA GLU A 118 -14.11 0.09 16.63
C GLU A 118 -14.10 -0.84 15.39
N PRO A 119 -12.91 -1.15 14.83
CA PRO A 119 -12.83 -1.94 13.62
C PRO A 119 -13.24 -3.40 13.90
N LYS A 120 -14.26 -3.87 13.18
CA LYS A 120 -14.66 -5.27 13.16
C LYS A 120 -14.09 -5.95 11.93
N GLY A 121 -13.40 -7.07 12.13
CA GLY A 121 -12.84 -7.88 11.05
C GLY A 121 -11.38 -7.57 10.70
N PRO A 122 -10.96 -7.84 9.45
CA PRO A 122 -9.56 -7.72 9.04
C PRO A 122 -9.03 -6.30 9.14
N LEU A 123 -7.75 -6.19 9.50
CA LEU A 123 -7.05 -4.92 9.63
C LEU A 123 -5.96 -4.80 8.60
N ALA A 124 -5.81 -3.62 8.03
CA ALA A 124 -4.67 -3.28 7.17
C ALA A 124 -3.71 -2.33 7.87
N ALA A 125 -2.42 -2.47 7.59
CA ALA A 125 -1.38 -1.52 8.00
C ALA A 125 -0.68 -0.96 6.77
N LEU A 126 -0.48 0.36 6.77
CA LEU A 126 0.32 1.09 5.79
C LEU A 126 1.44 1.83 6.52
N THR A 127 2.68 1.54 6.16
CA THR A 127 3.85 2.30 6.62
C THR A 127 4.49 2.94 5.41
N ARG A 128 4.68 4.24 5.44
CA ARG A 128 5.33 5.01 4.39
C ARG A 128 6.54 5.74 4.96
N ALA A 129 7.66 5.69 4.27
CA ALA A 129 8.89 6.35 4.67
C ALA A 129 9.61 7.00 3.47
N THR A 130 10.19 8.17 3.69
CA THR A 130 11.14 8.81 2.77
C THR A 130 12.55 8.63 3.31
N VAL A 131 13.35 7.80 2.66
CA VAL A 131 14.74 7.55 3.07
C VAL A 131 15.60 8.76 2.71
N LYS A 132 16.43 9.24 3.65
CA LYS A 132 17.38 10.32 3.36
C LYS A 132 18.39 9.81 2.31
N PRO A 133 18.64 10.54 1.20
CA PRO A 133 19.53 10.07 0.13
C PRO A 133 20.94 9.68 0.61
N ARG A 134 21.45 10.37 1.64
CA ARG A 134 22.77 10.12 2.23
C ARG A 134 22.90 8.77 2.96
N VAL A 135 21.79 8.18 3.42
CA VAL A 135 21.80 6.89 4.15
C VAL A 135 21.17 5.75 3.35
N ALA A 136 20.61 6.04 2.16
CA ALA A 136 19.94 5.05 1.32
C ALA A 136 20.80 3.80 1.10
N TRP A 137 22.08 3.96 0.76
CA TRP A 137 23.00 2.83 0.55
C TRP A 137 23.18 1.92 1.77
N LYS A 138 23.23 2.49 2.99
CA LYS A 138 23.31 1.70 4.24
C LYS A 138 22.01 0.97 4.52
N PHE A 139 20.88 1.67 4.33
CA PHE A 139 19.56 1.12 4.52
C PHE A 139 19.33 -0.09 3.59
N TRP A 140 19.58 0.05 2.28
CA TRP A 140 19.40 -1.05 1.32
C TRP A 140 20.33 -2.25 1.57
N GLY A 141 21.49 -2.03 2.21
CA GLY A 141 22.38 -3.12 2.64
C GLY A 141 21.83 -3.96 3.80
N GLN A 142 20.96 -3.41 4.65
CA GLN A 142 20.38 -4.09 5.82
C GLN A 142 18.97 -4.68 5.56
N VAL A 143 18.33 -4.28 4.46
CA VAL A 143 16.99 -4.73 4.10
C VAL A 143 16.85 -6.24 3.75
N PRO A 144 17.87 -6.94 3.20
CA PRO A 144 17.76 -8.37 2.89
C PRO A 144 17.35 -9.24 4.10
N ASP A 145 17.81 -8.91 5.31
CA ASP A 145 17.53 -9.67 6.53
C ASP A 145 16.07 -9.55 7.01
N ILE A 146 15.37 -8.47 6.64
CA ILE A 146 14.00 -8.17 7.05
C ILE A 146 12.99 -8.81 6.09
N SER A 147 13.29 -8.82 4.78
CA SER A 147 12.39 -9.39 3.77
C SER A 147 12.26 -10.91 3.92
N ALA A 148 13.31 -11.60 4.36
CA ALA A 148 13.31 -13.06 4.53
C ALA A 148 12.43 -13.54 5.69
N VAL A 149 12.32 -12.77 6.77
CA VAL A 149 11.52 -13.15 7.96
C VAL A 149 10.03 -12.84 7.77
N ILE A 150 9.68 -11.81 6.98
CA ILE A 150 8.28 -11.43 6.78
C ILE A 150 7.61 -12.27 5.68
N GLY A 151 8.35 -12.74 4.67
CA GLY A 151 7.78 -13.57 3.59
C GLY A 151 7.35 -14.98 4.02
N ALA A 152 7.72 -15.41 5.22
CA ALA A 152 7.43 -16.74 5.75
C ALA A 152 6.32 -16.77 6.82
N ASP A 153 5.73 -15.61 7.19
CA ASP A 153 4.67 -15.58 8.20
C ASP A 153 3.34 -16.04 7.60
N PRO A 154 2.79 -17.21 7.99
CA PRO A 154 1.56 -17.76 7.45
C PRO A 154 0.31 -16.92 7.78
N ASN A 155 0.44 -15.87 8.60
CA ASN A 155 -0.68 -15.07 9.08
C ASN A 155 -0.95 -13.79 8.26
N VAL A 156 -0.12 -13.49 7.26
CA VAL A 156 -0.31 -12.30 6.40
C VAL A 156 -1.16 -12.65 5.18
N ILE A 157 -2.34 -12.02 5.08
CA ILE A 157 -3.28 -12.28 3.98
C ILE A 157 -2.77 -11.71 2.65
N PHE A 158 -2.13 -10.53 2.72
CA PHE A 158 -1.57 -9.84 1.57
C PHE A 158 -0.47 -8.90 2.04
N LYS A 159 0.63 -8.81 1.28
CA LYS A 159 1.71 -7.87 1.53
C LYS A 159 2.33 -7.40 0.22
N ILE A 160 2.65 -6.11 0.16
CA ILE A 160 3.37 -5.54 -0.98
C ILE A 160 4.10 -4.25 -0.57
N GLY A 161 5.32 -4.08 -1.09
CA GLY A 161 6.02 -2.80 -1.09
C GLY A 161 5.75 -2.04 -2.39
N ILE A 162 5.20 -0.84 -2.28
CA ILE A 162 4.96 0.11 -3.37
C ILE A 162 5.74 1.42 -3.10
N GLY A 163 5.93 2.26 -4.11
CA GLY A 163 6.66 3.51 -3.95
C GLY A 163 6.47 4.50 -5.10
N GLU A 164 6.51 5.80 -4.80
CA GLU A 164 6.38 6.86 -5.82
C GLU A 164 7.67 7.04 -6.63
N VAL A 165 8.81 6.95 -5.96
CA VAL A 165 10.14 7.08 -6.56
C VAL A 165 10.97 5.88 -6.09
N PRO A 166 11.49 5.05 -7.01
CA PRO A 166 12.33 3.92 -6.64
C PRO A 166 13.44 4.36 -5.69
N LEU A 167 13.72 3.52 -4.69
CA LEU A 167 14.81 3.69 -3.72
C LEU A 167 14.66 4.84 -2.70
N LEU A 168 13.69 5.74 -2.88
CA LEU A 168 13.52 6.93 -2.04
C LEU A 168 12.24 6.90 -1.20
N HIS A 169 11.12 6.54 -1.82
CA HIS A 169 9.80 6.54 -1.17
C HIS A 169 9.31 5.11 -1.06
N GLN A 170 9.37 4.53 0.14
CA GLN A 170 8.83 3.21 0.41
C GLN A 170 7.46 3.32 1.06
N VAL A 171 6.54 2.46 0.62
CA VAL A 171 5.23 2.25 1.22
C VAL A 171 5.07 0.75 1.35
N THR A 172 4.89 0.25 2.56
CA THR A 172 4.54 -1.15 2.80
C THR A 172 3.07 -1.21 3.14
N PHE A 173 2.38 -2.15 2.54
CA PHE A 173 0.97 -2.41 2.80
C PHE A 173 0.81 -3.89 3.18
N SER A 174 0.02 -4.16 4.21
CA SER A 174 -0.27 -5.53 4.66
C SER A 174 -1.69 -5.66 5.21
N ILE A 175 -2.30 -6.83 5.04
CA ILE A 175 -3.62 -7.18 5.59
C ILE A 175 -3.50 -8.36 6.55
N TRP A 176 -4.16 -8.26 7.69
CA TRP A 176 -4.11 -9.17 8.83
C TRP A 176 -5.51 -9.61 9.24
N PRO A 177 -5.70 -10.87 9.69
CA PRO A 177 -7.01 -11.36 10.12
C PRO A 177 -7.62 -10.58 11.29
N GLY A 178 -6.78 -10.01 12.16
CA GLY A 178 -7.24 -9.23 13.31
C GLY A 178 -6.12 -8.48 14.03
N ALA A 179 -6.52 -7.72 15.06
CA ALA A 179 -5.64 -6.85 15.85
C ALA A 179 -4.51 -7.59 16.55
N ARG A 180 -4.78 -8.82 17.02
CA ARG A 180 -3.79 -9.64 17.73
C ARG A 180 -2.64 -10.03 16.81
N GLN A 181 -2.93 -10.59 15.63
CA GLN A 181 -1.90 -11.02 14.67
C GLN A 181 -1.05 -9.84 14.19
N MET A 182 -1.69 -8.69 13.91
CA MET A 182 -0.96 -7.47 13.56
C MET A 182 -0.07 -6.97 14.71
N ALA A 183 -0.55 -7.04 15.96
CA ALA A 183 0.21 -6.61 17.12
C ALA A 183 1.41 -7.54 17.39
N ASP A 184 1.22 -8.86 17.28
CA ASP A 184 2.26 -9.86 17.49
C ASP A 184 3.42 -9.65 16.49
N PHE A 185 3.12 -9.35 15.22
CA PHE A 185 4.12 -8.98 14.22
C PHE A 185 4.85 -7.66 14.55
N ALA A 186 4.10 -6.64 14.98
CA ALA A 186 4.65 -5.31 15.19
C ALA A 186 5.44 -5.17 16.51
N ARG A 187 5.14 -5.98 17.53
CA ARG A 187 5.59 -5.77 18.92
C ARG A 187 6.57 -6.82 19.43
N ASP A 188 6.96 -7.85 18.67
CA ASP A 188 8.03 -8.75 19.11
C ASP A 188 9.33 -7.93 19.33
N PRO A 189 9.77 -7.69 20.59
CA PRO A 189 10.90 -6.83 20.88
C PRO A 189 12.24 -7.43 20.42
N ALA A 190 12.31 -8.76 20.28
CA ALA A 190 13.46 -9.48 19.72
C ALA A 190 13.33 -9.68 18.19
N GLY A 191 12.14 -9.40 17.65
CA GLY A 191 11.81 -9.55 16.25
C GLY A 191 12.65 -8.63 15.35
N PRO A 192 13.00 -9.07 14.13
CA PRO A 192 13.76 -8.26 13.17
C PRO A 192 13.04 -6.96 12.77
N HIS A 193 11.70 -6.92 12.84
CA HIS A 193 10.92 -5.72 12.56
C HIS A 193 11.09 -4.63 13.63
N ALA A 194 11.03 -4.98 14.92
CA ALA A 194 11.23 -4.01 16.02
C ALA A 194 12.65 -3.45 16.02
N ARG A 195 13.67 -4.31 15.81
CA ARG A 195 15.08 -3.91 15.70
C ARG A 195 15.32 -2.98 14.50
N ALA A 196 14.72 -3.27 13.35
CA ALA A 196 14.83 -2.41 12.18
C ALA A 196 14.18 -1.05 12.40
N ILE A 197 12.97 -1.00 12.96
CA ILE A 197 12.29 0.26 13.30
C ILE A 197 13.10 1.06 14.32
N GLN A 198 13.67 0.39 15.32
CA GLN A 198 14.50 1.04 16.33
C GLN A 198 15.77 1.63 15.73
N ALA A 199 16.53 0.87 14.94
CA ALA A 199 17.75 1.34 14.28
C ALA A 199 17.47 2.52 13.33
N VAL A 200 16.40 2.43 12.55
CA VAL A 200 15.92 3.50 11.67
C VAL A 200 15.59 4.79 12.44
N ARG A 201 14.97 4.67 13.62
CA ARG A 201 14.59 5.80 14.49
C ARG A 201 15.80 6.41 15.19
N GLU A 202 16.67 5.58 15.76
CA GLU A 202 17.87 6.00 16.48
C GLU A 202 18.85 6.72 15.56
N GLU A 203 19.00 6.26 14.32
CA GLU A 203 19.89 6.89 13.35
C GLU A 203 19.20 7.97 12.49
N GLY A 204 17.91 8.22 12.70
CA GLY A 204 17.15 9.26 12.03
C GLY A 204 17.17 9.15 10.51
N TRP A 205 16.99 7.95 9.97
CA TRP A 205 17.18 7.68 8.54
C TRP A 205 16.10 8.25 7.64
N PHE A 206 14.93 8.57 8.18
CA PHE A 206 13.81 9.07 7.42
C PHE A 206 13.68 10.59 7.49
N ARG A 207 13.35 11.20 6.34
CA ARG A 207 13.00 12.62 6.25
C ARG A 207 11.53 12.85 6.59
N GLU A 208 10.69 11.87 6.30
CA GLU A 208 9.25 11.92 6.48
C GLU A 208 8.73 10.50 6.63
N GLU A 209 7.77 10.28 7.52
CA GLU A 209 7.18 8.97 7.80
C GLU A 209 5.67 9.11 8.04
N LEU A 210 4.92 8.08 7.65
CA LEU A 210 3.51 7.93 7.96
C LEU A 210 3.23 6.48 8.35
N TYR A 211 2.49 6.31 9.44
CA TYR A 211 2.00 5.02 9.90
C TYR A 211 0.48 5.11 10.01
N ALA A 212 -0.22 4.23 9.33
CA ALA A 212 -1.68 4.17 9.38
C ALA A 212 -2.18 2.74 9.52
N ARG A 213 -3.30 2.59 10.23
CA ARG A 213 -4.08 1.36 10.32
C ARG A 213 -5.47 1.61 9.80
N PHE A 214 -6.07 0.56 9.26
CA PHE A 214 -7.38 0.64 8.65
C PHE A 214 -8.21 -0.59 8.98
N ALA A 215 -9.52 -0.39 9.09
CA ALA A 215 -10.49 -1.47 8.93
C ALA A 215 -10.61 -1.79 7.43
N VAL A 216 -10.58 -3.08 7.07
CA VAL A 216 -10.88 -3.51 5.70
C VAL A 216 -12.40 -3.56 5.54
N THR A 217 -12.94 -2.73 4.64
CA THR A 217 -14.39 -2.54 4.46
C THR A 217 -14.93 -3.15 3.17
N GLY A 218 -14.05 -3.79 2.39
CA GLY A 218 -14.39 -4.60 1.24
C GLY A 218 -13.37 -4.48 0.13
N ASP A 219 -13.60 -5.19 -0.96
CA ASP A 219 -12.74 -5.16 -2.13
C ASP A 219 -13.54 -5.35 -3.43
N MET A 220 -12.82 -5.27 -4.56
CA MET A 220 -13.29 -5.50 -5.92
C MET A 220 -12.16 -6.06 -6.78
N GLY A 221 -12.50 -6.91 -7.75
CA GLY A 221 -11.52 -7.53 -8.65
C GLY A 221 -10.83 -8.74 -8.02
N THR A 222 -9.67 -9.11 -8.54
CA THR A 222 -8.94 -10.30 -8.11
C THR A 222 -7.45 -10.06 -8.07
N TRP A 223 -6.76 -10.82 -7.23
CA TRP A 223 -5.32 -10.92 -7.22
C TRP A 223 -4.93 -12.41 -7.19
N GLY A 224 -4.22 -12.89 -8.21
CA GLY A 224 -3.99 -14.32 -8.39
C GLY A 224 -5.27 -15.11 -8.73
N GLY A 225 -6.23 -14.46 -9.42
CA GLY A 225 -7.49 -15.04 -9.89
C GLY A 225 -8.59 -15.14 -8.83
N LYS A 226 -8.38 -14.61 -7.62
CA LYS A 226 -9.34 -14.65 -6.51
C LYS A 226 -9.29 -13.33 -5.73
N SER A 227 -10.35 -12.99 -4.99
CA SER A 227 -10.23 -11.95 -3.96
C SER A 227 -9.28 -12.44 -2.84
N PRO A 228 -8.26 -11.66 -2.46
CA PRO A 228 -7.46 -11.92 -1.25
C PRO A 228 -8.28 -11.98 0.03
N LEU A 229 -9.42 -11.29 0.09
CA LEU A 229 -10.30 -11.28 1.26
C LEU A 229 -11.23 -12.50 1.33
N ARG A 230 -11.35 -13.29 0.25
CA ARG A 230 -12.24 -14.47 0.17
C ARG A 230 -12.03 -15.48 1.30
N HIS A 231 -10.81 -15.58 1.82
CA HIS A 231 -10.49 -16.51 2.91
C HIS A 231 -11.00 -16.07 4.28
N LEU A 232 -11.46 -14.82 4.40
CA LEU A 232 -11.94 -14.20 5.65
C LEU A 232 -13.46 -14.20 5.76
N GLU A 233 -14.17 -14.50 4.66
CA GLU A 233 -15.63 -14.59 4.62
C GLU A 233 -16.17 -15.90 5.21
N ARG A 234 -15.30 -16.80 5.71
CA ARG A 234 -15.72 -18.02 6.40
C ARG A 234 -15.85 -17.72 7.90
N PRO A 235 -17.07 -17.72 8.47
CA PRO A 235 -17.20 -17.87 9.91
C PRO A 235 -16.60 -19.22 10.30
N GLN A 236 -15.73 -19.24 11.29
CA GLN A 236 -15.62 -20.39 12.17
C GLN A 236 -16.72 -20.29 13.22
#